data_AF-A0AAV1LTQ7-F1
#
_entry.id   AF-A0AAV1LTQ7-F1
#
_cell.length_a   1.000
_cell.length_b   1.000
_cell.length_c   1.000
_cell.angle_alpha   90.00
_cell.angle_beta   90.00
_cell.angle_gamma   90.00
#
_symmetry.space_group_name_H-M   'P 1'
#
loop_
_entity.id
_entity.type
_entity.pdbx_description
1 polymer ?
#
loop_
_entity_poly.entity_id
_entity_poly.type
_entity_poly.pdbx_seq_one_letter_code
_entity_poly.pdbx_strand_id
1 'polypeptide(L)'
;MKRMYKNSLQLCYTDTDSLLYLIDTNCFYEDNIKYFDTSNFENNQYMPKVNCKIPGFFKDEMDSDIITEFVGLRAKLYCIHSKTTSIRKAKGIKKSVTQNLNIEKYKRALWSNEDFRKSIVIRSKNHQIFTQKVDKLVLNRDDDKRQIMADGYNTLPWGHYKTIF
;
A
#
# COMPACT_ATOMS: atom_id res chain seq x y z
N MET A 1 -4.27 -18.03 -7.32
CA MET A 1 -4.97 -17.28 -6.26
C MET A 1 -6.49 -17.48 -6.24
N LYS A 2 -7.31 -16.80 -7.06
CA LYS A 2 -8.80 -16.88 -6.91
C LYS A 2 -9.37 -18.31 -7.00
N ARG A 3 -8.82 -19.17 -7.86
CA ARG A 3 -9.20 -20.58 -7.95
C ARG A 3 -8.86 -21.40 -6.70
N MET A 4 -7.78 -21.05 -5.99
CA MET A 4 -7.29 -21.77 -4.81
C MET A 4 -8.05 -21.37 -3.56
N TYR A 5 -8.18 -20.06 -3.31
CA TYR A 5 -8.71 -19.54 -2.05
C TYR A 5 -10.18 -19.11 -2.11
N LYS A 6 -10.78 -18.99 -3.31
CA LYS A 6 -12.20 -18.62 -3.53
C LYS A 6 -12.65 -17.42 -2.68
N ASN A 7 -13.36 -17.67 -1.58
CA ASN A 7 -13.93 -16.67 -0.68
C ASN A 7 -12.95 -16.19 0.41
N SER A 8 -11.87 -16.95 0.65
CA SER A 8 -10.80 -16.62 1.62
C SER A 8 -9.75 -15.67 1.04
N LEU A 9 -10.08 -14.93 -0.02
CA LEU A 9 -9.18 -14.04 -0.74
C LEU A 9 -9.87 -12.72 -1.05
N GLN A 10 -9.26 -11.63 -0.62
CA GLN A 10 -9.65 -10.28 -0.99
C GLN A 10 -8.46 -9.53 -1.58
N LEU A 11 -8.63 -8.92 -2.75
CA LEU A 11 -7.63 -8.04 -3.35
C LEU A 11 -7.79 -6.63 -2.73
N CYS A 12 -6.77 -6.18 -2.01
CA CYS A 12 -6.78 -4.90 -1.31
C CYS A 12 -6.15 -3.77 -2.14
N TYR A 13 -5.11 -4.07 -2.93
CA TYR A 13 -4.42 -3.07 -3.75
C TYR A 13 -3.70 -3.70 -4.95
N THR A 14 -3.54 -2.93 -6.02
CA THR A 14 -2.70 -3.29 -7.17
C THR A 14 -2.11 -2.04 -7.85
N ASP A 15 -0.86 -2.14 -8.31
CA ASP A 15 -0.19 -1.11 -9.13
C ASP A 15 0.79 -1.79 -10.10
N THR A 16 0.50 -1.71 -11.40
CA THR A 16 1.23 -2.33 -12.52
C THR A 16 1.46 -3.84 -12.41
N ASP A 17 2.39 -4.23 -11.55
CA ASP A 17 2.96 -5.55 -11.35
C ASP A 17 2.93 -5.99 -9.87
N SER A 18 2.50 -5.10 -8.97
CA SER A 18 2.31 -5.37 -7.54
C SER A 18 0.85 -5.72 -7.21
N LEU A 19 0.70 -6.67 -6.27
CA LEU A 19 -0.59 -7.15 -5.78
C LEU A 19 -0.51 -7.26 -4.24
N LEU A 20 -1.50 -6.69 -3.55
CA LEU A 20 -1.65 -6.86 -2.10
C LEU A 20 -2.96 -7.56 -1.82
N TYR A 21 -2.87 -8.75 -1.24
CA TYR A 21 -4.00 -9.60 -0.90
C TYR A 21 -4.17 -9.71 0.60
N LEU A 22 -5.42 -9.78 1.04
CA LEU A 22 -5.81 -10.34 2.33
C LEU A 22 -6.24 -11.79 2.09
N ILE A 23 -5.53 -12.73 2.72
CA ILE A 23 -5.73 -14.17 2.54
C ILE A 23 -5.92 -14.80 3.91
N ASP A 24 -6.99 -15.59 4.05
CA ASP A 24 -7.22 -16.41 5.23
C ASP A 24 -6.72 -17.83 4.96
N THR A 25 -5.59 -18.19 5.57
CA THR A 25 -4.92 -19.50 5.44
C THR A 25 -4.00 -19.77 6.63
N ASN A 26 -3.76 -21.04 6.94
CA ASN A 26 -2.80 -21.46 7.98
C ASN A 26 -1.35 -21.16 7.57
N CYS A 27 -0.98 -21.49 6.34
CA CYS A 27 0.37 -21.26 5.82
C CYS A 27 0.32 -20.94 4.33
N PHE A 28 0.57 -19.69 3.98
CA PHE A 28 0.53 -19.23 2.58
C PHE A 28 1.63 -19.84 1.70
N TYR A 29 2.83 -20.00 2.27
CA TYR A 29 4.00 -20.43 1.50
C TYR A 29 3.95 -21.93 1.19
N GLU A 30 3.42 -22.78 2.07
CA GLU A 30 3.24 -24.22 1.78
C GLU A 30 2.48 -24.46 0.47
N ASP A 31 1.41 -23.70 0.24
CA ASP A 31 0.58 -23.84 -0.96
C ASP A 31 1.21 -23.24 -2.23
N ASN A 32 2.02 -22.17 -2.07
CA ASN A 32 2.38 -21.29 -3.19
C ASN A 32 3.88 -21.14 -3.45
N ILE A 33 4.78 -21.70 -2.64
CA ILE A 33 6.23 -21.46 -2.74
C ILE A 33 6.81 -21.74 -4.14
N LYS A 34 6.22 -22.69 -4.88
CA LYS A 34 6.56 -23.00 -6.26
C LYS A 34 6.36 -21.85 -7.27
N TYR A 35 5.69 -20.76 -6.90
CA TYR A 35 5.46 -19.58 -7.74
C TYR A 35 6.27 -18.35 -7.30
N PHE A 36 6.99 -18.45 -6.19
CA PHE A 36 7.73 -17.34 -5.60
C PHE A 36 9.24 -17.49 -5.73
N ASP A 37 9.93 -16.35 -5.90
CA ASP A 37 11.38 -16.25 -5.75
C ASP A 37 11.72 -16.22 -4.27
N THR A 38 12.39 -17.28 -3.81
CA THR A 38 12.73 -17.51 -2.41
C THR A 38 14.10 -16.95 -2.03
N SER A 39 14.76 -16.18 -2.89
CA SER A 39 16.13 -15.69 -2.66
C SER A 39 16.26 -14.87 -1.37
N ASN A 40 15.24 -14.07 -1.07
CA ASN A 40 15.15 -13.18 0.08
C ASN A 40 14.63 -13.85 1.37
N PHE A 41 14.20 -15.11 1.33
CA PHE A 41 13.61 -15.79 2.48
C PHE A 41 14.65 -16.26 3.49
N GLU A 42 14.25 -16.33 4.76
CA GLU A 42 15.00 -17.08 5.76
C GLU A 42 14.82 -18.58 5.49
N ASN A 43 15.92 -19.32 5.39
CA ASN A 43 15.86 -20.73 5.02
C ASN A 43 15.32 -21.55 6.20
N ASN A 44 14.05 -21.98 6.11
CA ASN A 44 13.39 -22.80 7.13
C ASN A 44 12.47 -23.86 6.49
N GLN A 45 11.84 -24.71 7.31
CA GLN A 45 10.97 -25.81 6.85
C GLN A 45 9.78 -25.35 5.99
N TYR A 46 9.25 -24.14 6.25
CA TYR A 46 8.09 -23.58 5.57
C TYR A 46 8.46 -22.74 4.34
N MET A 47 9.69 -22.21 4.30
CA MET A 47 10.20 -21.29 3.28
C MET A 47 11.59 -21.73 2.77
N PRO A 48 11.70 -22.95 2.20
CA PRO A 48 12.97 -23.43 1.64
C PRO A 48 13.43 -22.57 0.45
N LYS A 49 14.75 -22.37 0.33
CA LYS A 49 15.34 -21.69 -0.84
C LYS A 49 15.38 -22.60 -2.07
N VAL A 50 14.44 -22.43 -2.99
CA VAL A 50 14.31 -23.25 -4.21
C VAL A 50 14.45 -22.44 -5.51
N ASN A 51 13.78 -21.30 -5.65
CA ASN A 51 13.60 -20.60 -6.93
C ASN A 51 14.37 -19.27 -6.99
N CYS A 52 15.62 -19.27 -6.53
CA CYS A 52 16.39 -18.03 -6.33
C CYS A 52 16.74 -17.32 -7.65
N LYS A 53 16.23 -16.09 -7.84
CA LYS A 53 16.55 -15.19 -8.96
C LYS A 53 16.22 -15.75 -10.36
N ILE A 54 15.23 -16.63 -10.45
CA ILE A 54 14.74 -17.14 -11.74
C ILE A 54 13.69 -16.16 -12.30
N PRO A 55 13.81 -15.70 -13.56
CA PRO A 55 12.80 -14.84 -14.17
C PRO A 55 11.42 -15.49 -14.22
N GLY A 56 10.36 -14.70 -14.01
CA GLY A 56 8.96 -15.14 -14.10
C GLY A 56 8.35 -15.59 -12.77
N PHE A 57 9.12 -15.61 -11.68
CA PHE A 57 8.61 -15.88 -10.34
C PHE A 57 8.21 -14.59 -9.62
N PHE A 58 7.20 -14.68 -8.74
CA PHE A 58 6.78 -13.55 -7.93
C PHE A 58 7.76 -13.29 -6.80
N LYS A 59 8.12 -12.03 -6.60
CA LYS A 59 8.92 -11.63 -5.45
C LYS A 59 7.99 -11.23 -4.30
N ASP A 60 8.31 -11.69 -3.09
CA ASP A 60 7.75 -11.12 -1.87
C ASP A 60 8.52 -9.82 -1.52
N GLU A 61 7.80 -8.69 -1.49
CA GLU A 61 8.40 -7.39 -1.20
C GLU A 61 8.64 -7.14 0.29
N MET A 62 8.03 -7.93 1.18
CA MET A 62 8.16 -7.75 2.64
C MET A 62 9.23 -8.65 3.25
N ASP A 63 9.98 -9.39 2.44
CA ASP A 63 11.04 -10.30 2.89
C ASP A 63 10.56 -11.25 4.01
N SER A 64 9.35 -11.82 3.87
CA SER A 64 8.67 -12.67 4.88
C SER A 64 8.16 -11.95 6.13
N ASP A 65 8.26 -10.62 6.21
CA ASP A 65 7.68 -9.86 7.32
C ASP A 65 6.15 -9.78 7.19
N ILE A 66 5.47 -10.07 8.28
CA ILE A 66 4.02 -10.16 8.32
C ILE A 66 3.44 -8.75 8.35
N ILE A 67 2.66 -8.42 7.33
CA ILE A 67 1.85 -7.20 7.29
C ILE A 67 0.75 -7.32 8.35
N THR A 68 0.75 -6.41 9.31
CA THR A 68 -0.26 -6.34 10.37
C THR A 68 -1.42 -5.44 9.96
N GLU A 69 -1.12 -4.33 9.28
CA GLU A 69 -2.13 -3.35 8.88
C GLU A 69 -1.82 -2.75 7.51
N PHE A 70 -2.89 -2.52 6.74
CA PHE A 70 -2.83 -1.83 5.47
C PHE A 70 -3.90 -0.73 5.42
N VAL A 71 -3.50 0.47 5.00
CA VAL A 71 -4.43 1.59 4.78
C VAL A 71 -4.16 2.17 3.39
N GLY A 72 -5.08 1.92 2.46
CA GLY A 72 -5.08 2.52 1.13
C GLY A 72 -6.08 3.67 1.06
N LEU A 73 -5.61 4.86 0.69
CA LEU A 73 -6.49 6.02 0.45
C LEU A 73 -6.81 6.16 -1.04
N ARG A 74 -5.77 6.06 -1.88
CA ARG A 74 -5.88 6.16 -3.34
C ARG A 74 -4.75 5.39 -4.01
N ALA A 75 -4.83 5.19 -5.33
CA ALA A 75 -3.71 4.76 -6.14
C ALA A 75 -2.42 5.54 -5.80
N LYS A 76 -1.36 4.81 -5.44
CA LYS A 76 -0.03 5.34 -5.07
C LYS A 76 -0.04 6.26 -3.83
N LEU A 77 -1.08 6.17 -2.99
CA LEU A 77 -1.23 6.83 -1.69
C LEU A 77 -1.72 5.83 -0.64
N TYR A 78 -0.79 5.20 0.07
CA TYR A 78 -1.09 4.12 1.02
C TYR A 78 0.00 3.97 2.09
N CYS A 79 -0.34 3.26 3.16
CA CYS A 79 0.55 2.88 4.23
C CYS A 79 0.43 1.37 4.48
N ILE A 80 1.57 0.67 4.52
CA ILE A 80 1.68 -0.72 4.97
C ILE A 80 2.45 -0.69 6.29
N HIS A 81 1.92 -1.33 7.31
CA HIS A 81 2.61 -1.56 8.57
C HIS A 81 2.79 -3.06 8.75
N SER A 82 4.03 -3.46 8.97
CA SER A 82 4.42 -4.82 9.31
C SER A 82 5.00 -4.85 10.72
N LYS A 83 5.35 -6.04 11.20
CA LYS A 83 5.91 -6.19 12.55
C LYS A 83 7.22 -5.43 12.72
N THR A 84 8.05 -5.36 11.68
CA THR A 84 9.37 -4.73 11.76
C THR A 84 9.45 -3.39 11.02
N THR A 85 8.64 -3.18 9.98
CA THR A 85 8.76 -2.01 9.11
C THR A 85 7.44 -1.27 8.88
N SER A 86 7.56 -0.07 8.33
CA SER A 86 6.42 0.73 7.89
C SER A 86 6.74 1.40 6.56
N ILE A 87 5.98 1.05 5.54
CA ILE A 87 6.11 1.59 4.20
C ILE A 87 5.03 2.63 4.00
N ARG A 88 5.46 3.85 3.71
CA ARG A 88 4.58 5.01 3.48
C ARG A 88 4.77 5.48 2.05
N LYS A 89 3.70 5.44 1.27
CA LYS A 89 3.70 5.86 -0.13
C LYS A 89 2.73 7.03 -0.29
N ALA A 90 3.25 8.13 -0.79
CA ALA A 90 2.49 9.31 -1.13
C ALA A 90 3.12 9.96 -2.36
N LYS A 91 2.66 9.55 -3.56
CA LYS A 91 3.24 10.04 -4.82
C LYS A 91 3.10 11.57 -4.93
N GLY A 92 4.17 12.24 -5.34
CA GLY A 92 4.20 13.71 -5.50
C GLY A 92 4.46 14.48 -4.19
N ILE A 93 4.64 13.77 -3.07
CA ILE A 93 5.00 14.34 -1.77
C ILE A 93 6.49 14.11 -1.51
N LYS A 94 7.14 15.11 -0.89
CA LYS A 94 8.57 15.02 -0.56
C LYS A 94 8.80 13.95 0.52
N LYS A 95 9.92 13.23 0.39
CA LYS A 95 10.33 12.18 1.33
C LYS A 95 10.36 12.66 2.79
N SER A 96 10.83 13.88 3.04
CA SER A 96 10.87 14.48 4.39
C SER A 96 9.49 14.63 5.04
N VAL A 97 8.44 14.86 4.23
CA VAL A 97 7.06 14.92 4.74
C VAL A 97 6.53 13.51 4.94
N THR A 98 6.74 12.61 3.97
CA THR A 98 6.28 11.21 4.03
C THR A 98 6.90 10.43 5.20
N GLN A 99 8.16 10.71 5.57
CA GLN A 99 8.82 10.11 6.73
C GLN A 99 8.16 10.50 8.08
N ASN A 100 7.51 11.67 8.14
CA ASN A 100 6.80 12.16 9.32
C ASN A 100 5.32 11.72 9.38
N LEU A 101 4.87 10.92 8.41
CA LEU A 101 3.53 10.34 8.45
C LEU A 101 3.55 9.06 9.30
N ASN A 102 2.49 8.84 10.07
CA ASN A 102 2.25 7.59 10.79
C ASN A 102 0.97 6.94 10.27
N ILE A 103 0.77 5.65 10.57
CA ILE A 103 -0.44 4.93 10.11
C ILE A 103 -1.72 5.57 10.66
N GLU A 104 -1.68 6.14 11.86
CA GLU A 104 -2.82 6.84 12.47
C GLU A 104 -3.28 8.05 11.66
N LYS A 105 -2.37 8.81 11.03
CA LYS A 105 -2.74 9.90 10.11
C LYS A 105 -3.47 9.37 8.88
N TYR A 106 -3.07 8.21 8.35
CA TYR A 106 -3.79 7.56 7.25
C TYR A 106 -5.17 7.07 7.72
N LYS A 107 -5.26 6.46 8.90
CA LYS A 107 -6.55 6.04 9.49
C LYS A 107 -7.49 7.22 9.73
N ARG A 108 -6.98 8.34 10.25
CA ARG A 108 -7.77 9.58 10.42
C ARG A 108 -8.25 10.14 9.08
N ALA A 109 -7.39 10.18 8.07
CA ALA A 109 -7.80 10.59 6.73
C ALA A 109 -8.90 9.68 6.18
N LEU A 110 -8.81 8.36 6.40
CA LEU A 110 -9.80 7.39 5.96
C LEU A 110 -11.14 7.52 6.72
N TRP A 111 -11.13 7.54 8.05
CA TRP A 111 -12.36 7.45 8.85
C TRP A 111 -12.99 8.81 9.15
N SER A 112 -12.18 9.82 9.46
CA SER A 112 -12.65 11.15 9.84
C SER A 112 -12.81 12.11 8.66
N ASN A 113 -12.44 11.67 7.45
CA ASN A 113 -12.38 12.51 6.26
C ASN A 113 -11.55 13.79 6.48
N GLU A 114 -10.50 13.69 7.31
CA GLU A 114 -9.62 14.81 7.64
C GLU A 114 -8.44 14.86 6.67
N ASP A 115 -8.36 15.96 5.92
CA ASP A 115 -7.20 16.22 5.08
C ASP A 115 -5.94 16.50 5.92
N PHE A 116 -4.85 15.83 5.59
CA PHE A 116 -3.54 16.24 6.09
C PHE A 116 -2.89 17.19 5.09
N ARG A 117 -2.80 18.48 5.45
CA ARG A 117 -2.20 19.51 4.60
C ARG A 117 -1.02 20.18 5.29
N LYS A 118 0.20 19.75 4.94
CA LYS A 118 1.43 20.36 5.44
C LYS A 118 2.64 19.89 4.65
N SER A 119 3.39 20.82 4.08
CA SER A 119 4.69 20.52 3.49
C SER A 119 5.71 21.59 3.83
N ILE A 120 6.97 21.16 4.06
CA ILE A 120 8.11 22.07 4.19
C ILE A 120 8.89 22.01 2.88
N VAL A 121 9.13 23.16 2.27
CA VAL A 121 9.87 23.26 1.00
C VAL A 121 10.97 24.31 1.09
N ILE A 122 12.06 24.07 0.37
CA ILE A 122 13.10 25.07 0.13
C ILE A 122 12.71 25.83 -1.13
N ARG A 123 12.77 27.16 -1.09
CA ARG A 123 12.56 28.05 -2.24
C ARG A 123 13.72 29.04 -2.37
N SER A 124 13.89 29.58 -3.57
CA SER A 124 14.82 30.66 -3.86
C SER A 124 14.04 31.83 -4.46
N LYS A 125 14.26 33.03 -3.95
CA LYS A 125 13.76 34.28 -4.53
C LYS A 125 14.89 35.30 -4.51
N ASN A 126 15.18 35.93 -5.65
CA ASN A 126 16.29 36.88 -5.80
C ASN A 126 17.62 36.31 -5.29
N HIS A 127 17.91 35.05 -5.63
CA HIS A 127 19.09 34.29 -5.18
C HIS A 127 19.21 34.08 -3.64
N GLN A 128 18.17 34.38 -2.86
CA GLN A 128 18.12 34.07 -1.44
C GLN A 128 17.32 32.79 -1.20
N ILE A 129 17.96 31.81 -0.57
CA ILE A 129 17.37 30.51 -0.24
C ILE A 129 16.72 30.58 1.14
N PHE A 130 15.49 30.10 1.25
CA PHE A 130 14.77 30.03 2.52
C PHE A 130 13.85 28.81 2.57
N THR A 131 13.47 28.44 3.79
CA THR A 131 12.51 27.37 4.05
C THR A 131 11.12 27.96 4.23
N GLN A 132 10.14 27.43 3.50
CA GLN A 132 8.75 27.85 3.55
C GLN A 132 7.84 26.68 3.96
N LYS A 133 6.96 26.93 4.92
CA LYS A 133 5.80 26.05 5.18
C LYS A 133 4.74 26.36 4.13
N VAL A 134 4.29 25.35 3.41
CA VAL A 134 3.27 25.45 2.39
C VAL A 134 2.08 24.59 2.80
N ASP A 135 0.89 25.17 2.66
CA ASP A 135 -0.36 24.42 2.73
C ASP A 135 -0.50 23.59 1.45
N LYS A 136 -0.11 22.32 1.54
CA LYS A 136 -0.14 21.37 0.42
C LYS A 136 -0.87 20.14 0.89
N LEU A 137 -1.87 19.70 0.12
CA LEU A 137 -2.57 18.44 0.35
C LEU A 137 -1.59 17.26 0.27
N VAL A 138 -1.52 16.47 1.34
CA VAL A 138 -0.64 15.30 1.47
C VAL A 138 -1.45 14.02 1.57
N LEU A 139 -2.40 13.95 2.51
CA LEU A 139 -3.34 12.83 2.65
C LEU A 139 -4.75 13.36 2.46
N ASN A 140 -5.53 12.66 1.66
CA ASN A 140 -6.95 12.87 1.45
C ASN A 140 -7.60 11.51 1.15
N ARG A 141 -8.89 11.38 1.47
CA ARG A 141 -9.66 10.16 1.19
C ARG A 141 -10.18 10.12 -0.25
N ASP A 142 -10.43 11.29 -0.85
CA ASP A 142 -11.08 11.36 -2.16
C ASP A 142 -10.24 10.74 -3.28
N ASP A 143 -10.89 9.91 -4.09
CA ASP A 143 -10.31 9.30 -5.29
C ASP A 143 -11.14 9.67 -6.52
N ASP A 144 -10.62 10.58 -7.35
CA ASP A 144 -11.28 11.05 -8.57
C ASP A 144 -11.57 9.91 -9.58
N LYS A 145 -10.91 8.75 -9.43
CA LYS A 145 -11.03 7.62 -10.36
C LYS A 145 -12.00 6.54 -9.90
N ARG A 146 -12.51 6.63 -8.67
CA ARG A 146 -13.32 5.57 -8.06
C ARG A 146 -14.41 6.14 -7.16
N GLN A 147 -15.56 5.48 -7.16
CA GLN A 147 -16.61 5.77 -6.20
C GLN A 147 -16.35 5.02 -4.89
N ILE A 148 -16.35 5.75 -3.78
CA ILE A 148 -16.27 5.18 -2.43
C ILE A 148 -17.65 4.69 -2.02
N MET A 149 -17.73 3.44 -1.55
CA MET A 149 -18.97 2.81 -1.10
C MET A 149 -19.39 3.31 0.29
N ALA A 150 -20.61 2.94 0.71
CA ALA A 150 -21.19 3.37 1.99
C ALA A 150 -20.39 2.91 3.23
N ASP A 151 -19.65 1.80 3.13
CA ASP A 151 -18.72 1.34 4.17
C ASP A 151 -17.48 2.24 4.36
N GLY A 152 -17.24 3.11 3.39
CA GLY A 152 -16.24 4.15 3.42
C GLY A 152 -14.82 3.75 3.02
N TYR A 153 -14.58 2.50 2.64
CA TYR A 153 -13.25 2.05 2.21
C TYR A 153 -13.27 1.14 0.98
N ASN A 154 -14.37 0.43 0.73
CA ASN A 154 -14.50 -0.28 -0.52
C ASN A 154 -14.75 0.73 -1.64
N THR A 155 -14.10 0.50 -2.78
CA THR A 155 -14.19 1.41 -3.92
C THR A 155 -14.51 0.64 -5.18
N LEU A 156 -15.34 1.23 -6.03
CA LEU A 156 -15.69 0.71 -7.35
C LEU A 156 -15.25 1.70 -8.42
N PRO A 157 -14.83 1.21 -9.60
CA PRO A 157 -14.59 2.10 -10.73
C PRO A 157 -15.90 2.75 -11.17
N TRP A 158 -15.82 3.97 -11.70
CA TRP A 158 -16.97 4.60 -12.36
C TRP A 158 -17.52 3.71 -13.47
N GLY A 159 -18.85 3.60 -13.58
CA GLY A 159 -19.49 2.76 -14.60
C GLY A 159 -19.69 1.29 -14.19
N HIS A 160 -19.35 0.92 -12.96
CA HIS A 160 -19.57 -0.44 -12.47
C HIS A 160 -21.08 -0.72 -12.32
N TYR A 161 -21.54 -1.95 -12.57
CA TYR A 161 -22.97 -2.30 -12.49
C TYR A 161 -23.61 -2.08 -11.10
N LYS A 162 -22.79 -1.97 -10.05
CA LYS A 162 -23.22 -1.65 -8.67
C LYS A 162 -23.15 -0.16 -8.34
N THR A 163 -22.54 0.67 -9.17
CA THR A 163 -22.52 2.12 -8.99
C THR A 163 -23.78 2.68 -9.63
N ILE A 164 -24.69 3.22 -8.82
CA ILE A 164 -25.92 3.87 -9.28
C ILE A 164 -25.54 5.26 -9.80
N PHE A 165 -25.96 5.57 -11.02
CA PHE A 165 -25.94 6.92 -11.59
C PHE A 165 -27.32 7.56 -11.45
#